data_AF-A0A3P5XE90-F1
#
_entry.id   AF-A0A3P5XE90-F1
#
_cell.length_a   1.000
_cell.length_b   1.000
_cell.length_c   1.000
_cell.angle_alpha   90.00
_cell.angle_beta   90.00
_cell.angle_gamma   90.00
#
_symmetry.space_group_name_H-M   'P 1'
#
loop_
_entity.id
_entity.type
_entity.pdbx_description
1 polymer ?
#
loop_
_entity_poly.entity_id
_entity_poly.type
_entity_poly.pdbx_seq_one_letter_code
_entity_poly.pdbx_strand_id
1 'polypeptide(L)'
;MAQDNQKSMAKLKEDVMKAQGYDMTKAGSDKRKFEIADELGIPLSNGYNGKLTAEQAGKIGGPIGGPIGGNMVKEMVRMAQEEMAKK
;
A
#
# COMPACT_ATOMS: atom_id res chain seq x y z
N MET A 1 -16.32 9.55 15.19
CA MET A 1 -16.49 9.43 13.73
C MET A 1 -15.15 9.45 12.98
N ALA A 2 -14.42 10.57 12.85
CA ALA A 2 -13.15 10.58 12.10
C ALA A 2 -12.01 9.76 12.75
N GLN A 3 -11.92 9.76 14.09
CA GLN A 3 -10.93 8.97 14.84
C GLN A 3 -11.18 7.45 14.76
N ASP A 4 -12.43 7.02 14.59
CA ASP A 4 -12.78 5.60 14.58
C ASP A 4 -12.39 4.94 13.24
N ASN A 5 -12.57 5.67 12.13
CA ASN A 5 -12.18 5.21 10.80
C ASN A 5 -10.67 5.05 10.64
N GLN A 6 -9.87 5.91 11.29
CA GLN A 6 -8.42 5.75 11.26
C GLN A 6 -7.95 4.54 12.08
N LYS A 7 -8.61 4.26 13.21
CA LYS A 7 -8.31 3.07 14.03
C LYS A 7 -8.71 1.77 13.32
N SER A 8 -9.87 1.74 12.65
CA SER A 8 -10.31 0.55 11.90
C SER A 8 -9.41 0.28 10.69
N MET A 9 -8.96 1.31 9.97
CA MET A 9 -8.00 1.15 8.88
C MET A 9 -6.61 0.74 9.34
N ALA A 10 -6.12 1.29 10.45
CA ALA A 10 -4.83 0.87 11.02
C ALA A 10 -4.84 -0.63 11.36
N LYS A 11 -5.94 -1.09 11.98
CA LYS A 11 -6.12 -2.51 12.30
C LYS A 11 -6.25 -3.38 11.05
N LEU A 12 -7.04 -2.96 10.07
CA LEU A 12 -7.15 -3.68 8.80
C LEU A 12 -5.80 -3.83 8.10
N LYS A 13 -5.01 -2.75 8.08
CA LYS A 13 -3.65 -2.77 7.52
C LYS A 13 -2.75 -3.75 8.27
N GLU A 14 -2.83 -3.79 9.59
CA GLU A 14 -2.08 -4.74 10.42
C GLU A 14 -2.49 -6.20 10.12
N ASP A 15 -3.79 -6.47 10.05
CA ASP A 15 -4.33 -7.81 9.79
C ASP A 15 -3.93 -8.30 8.38
N VAL A 16 -4.05 -7.43 7.36
CA VAL A 16 -3.63 -7.74 5.99
C VAL A 16 -2.11 -7.95 5.91
N MET A 17 -1.31 -7.13 6.58
CA MET A 17 0.15 -7.30 6.61
C MET A 17 0.56 -8.63 7.26
N LYS A 18 -0.05 -8.99 8.41
CA LYS A 18 0.20 -10.26 9.09
C LYS A 18 -0.20 -11.46 8.22
N ALA A 19 -1.37 -11.42 7.61
CA ALA A 19 -1.85 -12.48 6.72
C ALA A 19 -0.94 -12.70 5.50
N GLN A 20 -0.24 -11.65 5.06
CA GLN A 20 0.71 -11.70 3.93
C GLN A 20 2.17 -11.97 4.38
N GLY A 21 2.41 -12.22 5.67
CA GLY A 21 3.76 -12.46 6.20
C GLY A 21 4.70 -11.24 6.14
N TYR A 22 4.14 -10.03 6.03
CA TYR A 22 4.92 -8.79 6.00
C TYR A 22 5.32 -8.36 7.42
N ASP A 23 6.63 -8.15 7.62
CA ASP A 23 7.19 -7.65 8.87
C ASP A 23 7.00 -6.13 9.00
N MET A 24 6.28 -5.69 10.05
CA MET A 24 5.95 -4.30 10.34
C MET A 24 7.17 -3.42 10.66
N THR A 25 8.34 -4.03 10.92
CA THR A 25 9.56 -3.33 11.32
C THR A 25 10.37 -2.78 10.15
N LYS A 26 9.98 -3.04 8.90
CA LYS A 26 10.77 -2.64 7.72
C LYS A 26 10.62 -1.16 7.40
N ALA A 27 11.25 -0.34 8.23
CA ALA A 27 11.76 1.00 7.92
C ALA A 27 12.65 1.05 6.66
N GLY A 28 13.01 -0.10 6.08
CA GLY A 28 13.70 -0.23 4.80
C GLY A 28 12.83 0.01 3.55
N SER A 29 11.52 0.27 3.72
CA SER A 29 10.60 0.54 2.60
C SER A 29 11.00 1.78 1.80
N ASP A 30 11.42 2.87 2.46
CA ASP A 30 11.69 4.12 1.77
C ASP A 30 12.99 4.09 0.95
N LYS A 31 14.06 3.52 1.49
CA LYS A 31 15.32 3.37 0.73
C LYS A 31 15.14 2.47 -0.50
N ARG A 32 14.40 1.36 -0.34
CA ARG A 32 14.09 0.44 -1.44
C ARG A 32 13.33 1.11 -2.59
N LYS A 33 12.51 2.14 -2.33
CA LYS A 33 11.82 2.91 -3.40
C LYS A 33 12.82 3.57 -4.34
N PHE A 34 13.87 4.14 -3.78
CA PHE A 34 14.90 4.82 -4.56
C PHE A 34 15.79 3.82 -5.30
N GLU A 35 16.14 2.69 -4.66
CA GLU A 35 16.90 1.60 -5.32
C GLU A 35 16.14 1.05 -6.55
N ILE A 36 14.86 0.71 -6.40
CA ILE A 36 14.03 0.21 -7.51
C ILE A 36 13.84 1.28 -8.59
N ALA A 37 13.68 2.54 -8.21
CA ALA A 37 13.54 3.62 -9.19
C ALA A 37 14.81 3.80 -10.02
N ASP A 38 15.99 3.71 -9.40
CA ASP A 38 17.28 3.78 -10.06
C ASP A 38 17.48 2.60 -11.02
N GLU A 39 17.21 1.37 -10.58
CA GLU A 39 17.27 0.15 -11.41
C GLU A 39 16.35 0.23 -12.64
N LEU A 40 15.19 0.88 -12.51
CA LEU A 40 14.22 1.04 -13.59
C LEU A 40 14.42 2.31 -14.42
N GLY A 41 15.40 3.15 -14.10
CA GLY A 41 15.64 4.44 -14.75
C GLY A 41 14.47 5.44 -14.59
N ILE A 42 13.69 5.32 -13.52
CA ILE A 42 12.55 6.18 -13.23
C ILE A 42 13.03 7.35 -12.36
N PRO A 43 12.77 8.62 -12.75
CA PRO A 43 13.25 9.79 -12.02
C PRO A 43 12.42 10.04 -10.76
N LEU A 44 12.66 9.24 -9.72
CA LEU A 44 12.08 9.41 -8.40
C LEU A 44 12.98 10.32 -7.54
N SER A 45 12.39 11.35 -6.94
CA SER A 45 13.06 12.28 -6.04
C SER A 45 12.42 12.28 -4.65
N ASN A 46 13.13 12.80 -3.65
CA ASN A 46 12.54 13.09 -2.33
C ASN A 46 11.54 14.27 -2.37
N GLY A 47 11.50 15.01 -3.49
CA GLY A 47 10.62 16.17 -3.67
C GLY A 47 9.35 15.82 -4.45
N TYR A 48 8.96 16.73 -5.34
CA TYR A 48 7.74 16.56 -6.13
C TYR A 48 7.95 15.59 -7.31
N ASN A 49 7.16 14.52 -7.33
CA ASN A 49 7.19 13.49 -8.36
C ASN A 49 5.96 13.51 -9.29
N GLY A 50 5.26 14.65 -9.43
CA GLY A 50 4.01 14.69 -10.19
C GLY A 50 4.14 14.51 -11.70
N LYS A 51 5.37 14.42 -12.23
CA LYS A 51 5.63 14.01 -13.61
C LYS A 51 5.70 12.49 -13.78
N LEU A 52 5.75 11.72 -12.69
CA LEU A 52 5.69 10.26 -12.76
C LEU A 52 4.31 9.83 -13.24
N THR A 53 4.30 8.95 -14.23
CA THR A 53 3.08 8.28 -14.66
C THR A 53 2.60 7.32 -13.56
N ALA A 54 1.30 7.01 -13.57
CA ALA A 54 0.74 6.01 -12.65
C ALA A 54 1.41 4.64 -12.80
N GLU A 55 1.82 4.27 -14.03
CA GLU A 55 2.56 3.04 -14.30
C GLU A 55 3.93 3.04 -13.61
N GLN A 56 4.69 4.14 -13.71
CA GLN A 56 5.99 4.28 -13.06
C GLN A 56 5.87 4.21 -11.53
N ALA A 57 4.89 4.92 -10.96
CA ALA A 57 4.61 4.86 -9.53
C ALA A 57 4.21 3.43 -9.09
N GLY A 58 3.43 2.72 -9.92
CA GLY A 58 3.06 1.32 -9.70
C GLY A 58 4.26 0.38 -9.73
N LYS A 59 5.18 0.54 -10.69
CA LYS A 59 6.41 -0.26 -10.78
C LYS A 59 7.33 -0.08 -9.56
N ILE A 60 7.45 1.16 -9.05
CA ILE A 60 8.22 1.45 -7.83
C ILE A 60 7.50 0.91 -6.58
N GLY A 61 6.21 1.18 -6.45
CA GLY A 61 5.42 0.82 -5.27
C GLY A 61 5.11 -0.67 -5.17
N GLY A 62 5.03 -1.36 -6.30
CA GLY A 62 4.70 -2.78 -6.43
C GLY A 62 5.52 -3.67 -5.51
N PRO A 63 6.85 -3.75 -5.67
CA PRO A 63 7.71 -4.62 -4.87
C PRO A 63 7.85 -4.24 -3.38
N ILE A 64 7.27 -3.11 -2.97
CA ILE A 64 7.46 -2.52 -1.64
C ILE A 64 6.18 -2.62 -0.82
N GLY A 65 5.06 -2.17 -1.40
CA GLY A 65 3.77 -2.13 -0.76
C GLY A 65 2.60 -2.47 -1.68
N GLY A 66 2.84 -2.83 -2.94
CA GLY A 66 1.81 -3.21 -3.91
C GLY A 66 0.93 -4.36 -3.42
N PRO A 67 1.50 -5.50 -2.97
CA PRO A 67 0.73 -6.59 -2.38
C PRO A 67 -0.10 -6.14 -1.18
N ILE A 68 0.45 -5.29 -0.31
CA ILE A 68 -0.29 -4.80 0.86
C ILE A 68 -1.45 -3.90 0.43
N GLY A 69 -1.20 -2.92 -0.45
CA GLY A 69 -2.20 -2.00 -0.99
C GLY A 69 -3.33 -2.73 -1.72
N GLY A 70 -2.98 -3.62 -2.65
CA GLY A 70 -3.94 -4.41 -3.41
C GLY A 70 -4.78 -5.33 -2.53
N ASN A 71 -4.15 -6.03 -1.57
CA ASN A 71 -4.88 -6.89 -0.65
C ASN A 71 -5.78 -6.11 0.32
N MET A 72 -5.37 -4.91 0.76
CA MET A 72 -6.24 -4.03 1.56
C MET A 72 -7.48 -3.62 0.76
N VAL A 73 -7.33 -3.21 -0.50
CA VAL A 73 -8.49 -2.86 -1.35
C VAL A 73 -9.40 -4.06 -1.55
N LYS A 74 -8.84 -5.23 -1.85
CA LYS A 74 -9.61 -6.47 -1.99
C LYS A 74 -10.41 -6.80 -0.74
N GLU A 75 -9.80 -6.63 0.43
CA GLU A 75 -10.43 -6.91 1.72
C GLU A 75 -11.54 -5.89 2.06
N MET A 76 -11.31 -4.60 1.76
CA MET A 76 -12.35 -3.57 1.91
C MET A 76 -13.57 -3.87 1.02
N VAL A 77 -13.34 -4.32 -0.23
CA VAL A 77 -14.42 -4.72 -1.13
C VAL A 77 -15.18 -5.93 -0.58
N ARG A 78 -14.47 -6.94 -0.06
CA ARG A 78 -15.10 -8.12 0.58
C ARG A 78 -16.00 -7.71 1.74
N MET A 79 -15.50 -6.88 2.66
CA MET A 79 -16.28 -6.39 3.80
C MET A 79 -17.52 -5.61 3.35
N ALA A 80 -17.40 -4.75 2.35
CA ALA A 80 -18.54 -4.03 1.79
C ALA A 80 -19.58 -4.97 1.16
N GLN A 81 -19.15 -6.02 0.45
CA GLN A 81 -20.04 -7.03 -0.12
C GLN A 81 -20.79 -7.81 0.96
N GLU A 82 -20.13 -8.18 2.06
CA GLU A 82 -20.77 -8.87 3.19
C GLU A 82 -21.82 -8.00 3.89
N GLU A 83 -21.53 -6.72 4.08
CA GLU A 83 -22.48 -5.77 4.66
C GLU A 83 -23.69 -5.53 3.75
N MET A 84 -23.49 -5.56 2.42
CA MET A 84 -24.59 -5.50 1.46
C MET A 84 -25.44 -6.77 1.46
N ALA A 85 -24.85 -7.94 1.67
CA ALA A 85 -25.57 -9.22 1.70
C ALA A 85 -26.36 -9.47 3.00
N LYS A 86 -26.03 -8.76 4.10
CA LYS A 86 -26.76 -8.81 5.37
C LYS A 86 -28.00 -7.90 5.41
N LYS A 87 -28.20 -7.08 4.38
CA LYS A 87 -29.40 -6.26 4.19
C LYS A 87 -30.44 -7.00 3.36
#